data_AF-A0A6A6UZA8-F1
#
_entry.id   AF-A0A6A6UZA8-F1
#
_cell.length_a   1.000
_cell.length_b   1.000
_cell.length_c   1.000
_cell.angle_alpha   90.00
_cell.angle_beta   90.00
_cell.angle_gamma   90.00
#
_symmetry.space_group_name_H-M   'P 1'
#
loop_
_entity.id
_entity.type
_entity.pdbx_description
1 polymer ?
#
loop_
_entity_poly.entity_id
_entity_poly.type
_entity_poly.pdbx_seq_one_letter_code
_entity_poly.pdbx_strand_id
1 'polypeptide(L)'
;MKFLLLFPLLAQTALSAPGFRIDEGLNCHDYGPERRKYIKEKIALESAEYFCDQAARHHMPDTTSKGNFVRTYYQGTPEEIQMTVEWPANREPPKAERCEEKMKDISDRCNQDRDEWRSGGELKDGDERYEWHLNKERPRTHVAKMKPDGGCTLDYNFSKASDEYTIWGSGFLVHNDGYNIRTRLENRWLIVSDWDFKYTEGQSDREWTVTFRIAAGQWRQVTDVLKEVSDGQFPSKCV
;
A
#
# COMPACT_ATOMS: atom_id res chain seq x y z
N MET A 1 -14.84 -18.22 79.37
CA MET A 1 -14.56 -18.79 78.03
C MET A 1 -14.26 -17.64 77.08
N LYS A 2 -13.00 -17.47 76.66
CA LYS A 2 -12.55 -16.43 75.71
C LYS A 2 -12.36 -17.12 74.35
N PHE A 3 -13.16 -16.74 73.36
CA PHE A 3 -13.01 -17.21 71.98
C PHE A 3 -11.93 -16.37 71.27
N LEU A 4 -10.84 -17.02 70.89
CA LEU A 4 -9.80 -16.50 69.99
C LEU A 4 -10.27 -16.73 68.54
N LEU A 5 -10.53 -15.66 67.80
CA LEU A 5 -10.80 -15.71 66.36
C LEU A 5 -9.48 -15.55 65.60
N LEU A 6 -9.06 -16.62 64.94
CA LEU A 6 -8.00 -16.65 63.94
C LEU A 6 -8.55 -16.15 62.60
N PHE A 7 -8.01 -15.05 62.09
CA PHE A 7 -8.21 -14.62 60.71
C PHE A 7 -7.16 -15.27 59.80
N PRO A 8 -7.54 -15.87 58.65
CA PRO A 8 -6.58 -16.39 57.69
C PRO A 8 -6.04 -15.25 56.81
N LEU A 9 -4.71 -15.16 56.71
CA LEU A 9 -4.03 -14.37 55.69
C LEU A 9 -4.29 -15.01 54.32
N LEU A 10 -5.10 -14.37 53.48
CA LEU A 10 -5.17 -14.66 52.05
C LEU A 10 -4.07 -13.86 51.35
N ALA A 11 -3.02 -14.55 50.91
CA ALA A 11 -2.01 -14.00 50.03
C ALA A 11 -2.63 -13.73 48.66
N GLN A 12 -2.82 -12.47 48.29
CA GLN A 12 -3.17 -12.05 46.94
C GLN A 12 -1.91 -12.08 46.07
N THR A 13 -1.76 -13.13 45.27
CA THR A 13 -0.85 -13.14 44.12
C THR A 13 -1.45 -12.26 43.03
N ALA A 14 -1.04 -11.00 42.97
CA ALA A 14 -1.31 -10.14 41.83
C ALA A 14 -0.53 -10.67 40.62
N LEU A 15 -1.18 -11.41 39.74
CA LEU A 15 -0.69 -11.59 38.37
C LEU A 15 -0.73 -10.21 37.70
N SER A 16 0.43 -9.60 37.51
CA SER A 16 0.56 -8.46 36.61
C SER A 16 0.25 -8.94 35.20
N ALA A 17 -0.91 -8.57 34.67
CA ALA A 17 -1.13 -8.60 33.24
C ALA A 17 -0.01 -7.76 32.58
N PRO A 18 0.60 -8.21 31.47
CA PRO A 18 1.59 -7.42 30.75
C PRO A 18 0.96 -6.08 30.39
N GLY A 19 1.45 -5.02 31.03
CA GLY A 19 0.95 -3.66 30.84
C GLY A 19 1.14 -3.27 29.38
N PHE A 20 0.04 -2.94 28.74
CA PHE A 20 0.02 -2.24 27.46
C PHE A 20 0.74 -0.90 27.68
N ARG A 21 2.05 -0.84 27.38
CA ARG A 21 2.77 0.43 27.32
C ARG A 21 2.18 1.18 26.14
N ILE A 22 1.44 2.25 26.43
CA ILE A 22 1.15 3.29 25.45
C ILE A 22 2.51 3.92 25.19
N ASP A 23 3.19 3.46 24.14
CA ASP A 23 4.49 4.02 23.76
C ASP A 23 4.30 5.48 23.38
N GLU A 24 4.98 6.35 24.13
CA GLU A 24 4.98 7.78 23.89
C GLU A 24 5.46 8.06 22.45
N GLY A 25 4.61 8.72 21.66
CA GLY A 25 5.00 9.26 20.35
C GLY A 25 4.53 8.50 19.11
N LEU A 26 3.97 7.28 19.21
CA LEU A 26 3.36 6.60 18.06
C LEU A 26 1.88 6.97 17.93
N ASN A 27 1.47 7.37 16.73
CA ASN A 27 0.08 7.62 16.36
C ASN A 27 -0.24 6.95 15.03
N CYS A 28 -1.04 5.89 15.07
CA CYS A 28 -1.39 5.13 13.86
C CYS A 28 -2.55 5.79 13.11
N HIS A 29 -2.27 6.95 12.50
CA HIS A 29 -3.12 7.53 11.47
C HIS A 29 -3.23 6.54 10.31
N ASP A 30 -4.44 6.18 9.91
CA ASP A 30 -4.79 5.04 9.03
C ASP A 30 -4.96 3.67 9.72
N TYR A 31 -4.97 3.61 11.06
CA TYR A 31 -5.31 2.40 11.83
C TYR A 31 -6.52 2.62 12.75
N GLY A 32 -7.27 1.54 13.03
CA GLY A 32 -8.52 1.57 13.82
C GLY A 32 -9.78 1.45 12.96
N PRO A 33 -10.88 0.88 13.47
CA PRO A 33 -11.98 0.29 12.67
C PRO A 33 -12.62 1.18 11.59
N GLU A 34 -12.51 2.51 11.69
CA GLU A 34 -13.16 3.46 10.78
C GLU A 34 -12.20 4.26 9.87
N ARG A 35 -10.88 4.04 9.96
CA ARG A 35 -9.87 4.82 9.22
C ARG A 35 -8.86 3.97 8.47
N ARG A 36 -9.14 2.68 8.27
CA ARG A 36 -8.10 1.74 7.87
C ARG A 36 -7.77 1.85 6.38
N LYS A 37 -6.54 2.20 6.06
CA LYS A 37 -5.98 2.09 4.71
C LYS A 37 -4.83 1.11 4.75
N TYR A 38 -4.78 0.21 3.77
CA TYR A 38 -3.78 -0.84 3.73
C TYR A 38 -3.00 -0.89 2.42
N ILE A 39 -1.72 -1.15 2.55
CA ILE A 39 -0.78 -1.42 1.46
C ILE A 39 -0.01 -2.70 1.78
N LYS A 40 0.55 -3.36 0.77
CA LYS A 40 1.45 -4.50 1.01
C LYS A 40 2.72 -4.02 1.71
N GLU A 41 3.15 -4.78 2.72
CA GLU A 41 4.35 -4.51 3.52
C GLU A 41 5.57 -4.26 2.65
N LYS A 42 5.79 -5.13 1.65
CA LYS A 42 6.89 -5.00 0.70
C LYS A 42 6.94 -3.60 0.07
N ILE A 43 5.81 -3.09 -0.40
CA ILE A 43 5.74 -1.80 -1.09
C ILE A 43 5.97 -0.64 -0.12
N ALA A 44 5.42 -0.72 1.10
CA ALA A 44 5.69 0.26 2.14
C ALA A 44 7.18 0.32 2.50
N LEU A 45 7.83 -0.84 2.67
CA LEU A 45 9.24 -0.91 3.06
C LEU A 45 10.19 -0.50 1.92
N GLU A 46 9.95 -0.92 0.67
CA GLU A 46 10.72 -0.48 -0.49
C GLU A 46 10.59 1.04 -0.72
N SER A 47 9.39 1.58 -0.51
CA SER A 47 9.16 3.04 -0.56
C SER A 47 9.93 3.77 0.54
N ALA A 48 9.98 3.19 1.75
CA ALA A 48 10.69 3.77 2.89
C ALA A 48 12.19 3.78 2.66
N GLU A 49 12.77 2.69 2.15
CA GLU A 49 14.19 2.62 1.77
C GLU A 49 14.56 3.74 0.78
N TYR A 50 13.83 3.84 -0.33
CA TYR A 50 14.08 4.86 -1.34
C TYR A 50 13.88 6.29 -0.80
N PHE A 51 12.82 6.50 0.01
CA PHE A 51 12.55 7.76 0.66
C PHE A 51 13.68 8.20 1.59
N CYS A 52 14.12 7.29 2.45
CA CYS A 52 15.13 7.56 3.47
C CYS A 52 16.51 7.82 2.87
N ASP A 53 16.89 7.11 1.79
CA ASP A 53 18.10 7.43 1.02
C ASP A 53 18.06 8.86 0.43
N GLN A 54 16.92 9.26 -0.13
CA GLN A 54 16.75 10.60 -0.67
C GLN A 54 16.73 11.68 0.41
N ALA A 55 16.07 11.41 1.55
CA ALA A 55 15.99 12.32 2.68
C ALA A 55 17.39 12.57 3.28
N ALA A 56 18.20 11.53 3.44
CA ALA A 56 19.56 11.63 3.98
C ALA A 56 20.51 12.46 3.10
N ARG A 57 20.21 12.58 1.80
CA ARG A 57 20.97 13.40 0.83
C ARG A 57 20.37 14.80 0.65
N HIS A 58 19.29 15.12 1.34
CA HIS A 58 18.60 16.39 1.17
C HIS A 58 19.36 17.52 1.88
N HIS A 59 20.00 18.38 1.10
CA HIS A 59 20.58 19.62 1.62
C HIS A 59 19.51 20.68 1.80
N MET A 60 19.38 21.20 3.02
CA MET A 60 18.48 22.31 3.30
C MET A 60 19.11 23.66 2.92
N PRO A 61 18.33 24.60 2.38
CA PRO A 61 18.73 26.01 2.36
C PRO A 61 18.80 26.55 3.80
N ASP A 62 19.80 27.38 4.11
CA ASP A 62 20.10 27.97 5.44
C ASP A 62 18.96 28.77 6.14
N THR A 63 17.76 28.85 5.55
CA THR A 63 16.73 29.83 5.95
C THR A 63 15.46 29.24 6.57
N THR A 64 15.33 27.91 6.68
CA THR A 64 14.12 27.28 7.25
C THR A 64 14.28 26.99 8.74
N SER A 65 13.26 27.29 9.56
CA SER A 65 13.24 27.06 11.01
C SER A 65 13.03 25.60 11.42
N LYS A 66 12.67 24.72 10.48
CA LYS A 66 12.64 23.26 10.62
C LYS A 66 13.04 22.61 9.31
N GLY A 67 13.71 21.47 9.39
CA GLY A 67 13.92 20.60 8.25
C GLY A 67 12.71 19.72 8.00
N ASN A 68 12.36 19.60 6.72
CA ASN A 68 11.36 18.64 6.28
C ASN A 68 11.78 18.02 4.95
N PHE A 69 11.35 16.78 4.74
CA PHE A 69 11.41 16.13 3.44
C PHE A 69 10.12 15.34 3.25
N VAL A 70 9.41 15.62 2.15
CA VAL A 70 8.13 15.00 1.82
C VAL A 70 8.19 14.45 0.41
N ARG A 71 7.71 13.22 0.23
CA ARG A 71 7.55 12.60 -1.09
C ARG A 71 6.27 11.79 -1.15
N THR A 72 5.73 11.66 -2.36
CA THR A 72 4.60 10.79 -2.66
C THR A 72 5.01 9.83 -3.77
N TYR A 73 4.80 8.55 -3.55
CA TYR A 73 5.07 7.47 -4.51
C TYR A 73 3.76 6.90 -5.06
N TYR A 74 3.84 6.26 -6.22
CA TYR A 74 2.71 5.60 -6.89
C TYR A 74 1.47 6.49 -7.03
N GLN A 75 1.67 7.74 -7.44
CA GLN A 75 0.59 8.71 -7.62
C GLN A 75 -0.51 8.16 -8.55
N GLY A 76 -1.75 8.27 -8.10
CA GLY A 76 -2.92 7.79 -8.83
C GLY A 76 -3.23 6.31 -8.66
N THR A 77 -2.44 5.54 -7.89
CA THR A 77 -2.71 4.12 -7.61
C THR A 77 -3.31 3.91 -6.21
N PRO A 78 -3.91 2.73 -5.90
CA PRO A 78 -4.37 2.38 -4.55
C PRO A 78 -3.23 2.29 -3.54
N GLU A 79 -1.99 2.26 -4.02
CA GLU A 79 -0.76 2.23 -3.23
C GLU A 79 -0.09 3.60 -3.14
N GLU A 80 -0.81 4.68 -3.51
CA GLU A 80 -0.31 6.05 -3.38
C GLU A 80 0.03 6.35 -1.92
N ILE A 81 1.32 6.43 -1.63
CA ILE A 81 1.89 6.55 -0.30
C ILE A 81 2.63 7.87 -0.19
N GLN A 82 2.30 8.66 0.83
CA GLN A 82 3.04 9.86 1.19
C GLN A 82 3.91 9.57 2.41
N MET A 83 5.17 9.99 2.34
CA MET A 83 6.14 9.87 3.41
C MET A 83 6.70 11.23 3.76
N THR A 84 6.86 11.46 5.06
CA THR A 84 7.36 12.70 5.63
C THR A 84 8.36 12.39 6.72
N VAL A 85 9.49 13.11 6.71
CA VAL A 85 10.38 13.20 7.85
C VAL A 85 10.63 14.67 8.19
N GLU A 86 10.55 15.01 9.47
CA GLU A 86 10.85 16.34 10.00
C GLU A 86 11.96 16.24 11.04
N TRP A 87 12.85 17.24 11.05
CA TRP A 87 13.93 17.35 12.01
C TRP A 87 14.26 18.81 12.32
N PRO A 88 15.01 19.10 13.41
CA PRO A 88 15.39 20.48 13.75
C PRO A 88 16.21 21.16 12.64
N ALA A 89 15.97 22.44 12.38
CA ALA A 89 16.67 23.20 11.32
C ALA A 89 18.19 23.24 11.45
N ASN A 90 18.70 23.21 12.68
CA ASN A 90 20.13 23.30 12.96
C ASN A 90 20.81 21.91 13.01
N ARG A 91 20.20 20.90 12.39
CA ARG A 91 20.72 19.54 12.33
C ARG A 91 20.70 19.04 10.89
N GLU A 92 21.68 18.21 10.60
CA GLU A 92 21.69 17.40 9.39
C GLU A 92 20.43 16.50 9.34
N PRO A 93 19.98 16.11 8.14
CA PRO A 93 18.92 15.12 7.99
C PRO A 93 19.24 13.83 8.76
N PRO A 94 18.22 13.07 9.21
CA PRO A 94 18.42 11.75 9.77
C PRO A 94 19.18 10.85 8.80
N LYS A 95 20.04 9.98 9.33
CA LYS A 95 20.67 8.92 8.54
C LYS A 95 19.60 8.01 7.93
N ALA A 96 19.87 7.51 6.73
CA ALA A 96 18.95 6.63 6.01
C ALA A 96 18.55 5.41 6.85
N GLU A 97 19.52 4.73 7.48
CA GLU A 97 19.25 3.52 8.27
C GLU A 97 18.33 3.79 9.47
N ARG A 98 18.49 4.96 10.12
CA ARG A 98 17.62 5.35 11.22
C ARG A 98 16.21 5.67 10.71
N CYS A 99 16.11 6.40 9.61
CA CYS A 99 14.81 6.69 8.98
C CYS A 99 14.07 5.40 8.60
N GLU A 100 14.75 4.45 7.97
CA GLU A 100 14.19 3.15 7.60
C GLU A 100 13.72 2.36 8.82
N GLU A 101 14.54 2.30 9.87
CA GLU A 101 14.19 1.64 11.13
C GLU A 101 12.89 2.23 11.71
N LYS A 102 12.74 3.56 11.73
CA LYS A 102 11.54 4.22 12.25
C LYS A 102 10.31 4.04 11.37
N MET A 103 10.46 4.09 10.05
CA MET A 103 9.36 3.82 9.11
C MET A 103 8.88 2.37 9.23
N LYS A 104 9.81 1.42 9.38
CA LYS A 104 9.49 0.02 9.66
C LYS A 104 8.79 -0.13 11.00
N ASP A 105 9.26 0.56 12.04
CA ASP A 105 8.66 0.51 13.38
C ASP A 105 7.20 1.01 13.38
N ILE A 106 6.91 2.09 12.64
CA ILE A 106 5.53 2.53 12.38
C ILE A 106 4.72 1.41 11.74
N SER A 107 5.23 0.82 10.65
CA SER A 107 4.56 -0.24 9.89
C SER A 107 4.22 -1.46 10.76
N ASP A 108 5.19 -1.94 11.54
CA ASP A 108 5.06 -3.12 12.41
C ASP A 108 4.09 -2.86 13.57
N ARG A 109 4.15 -1.68 14.19
CA ARG A 109 3.36 -1.38 15.39
C ARG A 109 1.96 -0.87 15.09
N CYS A 110 1.77 -0.26 13.93
CA CYS A 110 0.46 0.16 13.43
C CYS A 110 -0.33 -0.96 12.75
N ASN A 111 0.19 -2.19 12.65
CA ASN A 111 -0.61 -3.35 12.27
C ASN A 111 -0.31 -4.55 13.18
N GLN A 112 -1.27 -4.93 14.03
CA GLN A 112 -1.11 -6.07 14.95
C GLN A 112 -1.53 -7.42 14.32
N ASP A 113 -2.05 -7.41 13.09
CA ASP A 113 -2.46 -8.62 12.37
C ASP A 113 -1.21 -9.35 11.83
N ARG A 114 -1.22 -10.69 11.90
CA ARG A 114 -0.13 -11.53 11.37
C ARG A 114 -0.29 -11.79 9.88
N ASP A 115 -0.09 -10.76 9.06
CA ASP A 115 -0.17 -10.85 7.61
C ASP A 115 0.77 -9.87 6.90
N GLU A 116 0.59 -9.69 5.58
CA GLU A 116 1.43 -8.81 4.73
C GLU A 116 0.87 -7.39 4.57
N TRP A 117 -0.23 -7.03 5.22
CA TRP A 117 -0.86 -5.72 5.02
C TRP A 117 -0.38 -4.75 6.10
N ARG A 118 -0.05 -3.53 5.71
CA ARG A 118 0.45 -2.49 6.63
C ARG A 118 -0.37 -1.22 6.48
N SER A 119 -0.49 -0.49 7.57
CA SER A 119 -1.11 0.83 7.62
C SER A 119 -0.09 1.84 8.12
N GLY A 120 -0.32 3.09 7.72
CA GLY A 120 0.52 4.21 8.08
C GLY A 120 0.46 4.60 9.55
N GLY A 121 1.22 5.64 9.86
CA GLY A 121 1.24 6.29 11.15
C GLY A 121 2.31 7.36 11.23
N GLU A 122 2.38 7.98 12.39
CA GLU A 122 3.35 8.98 12.79
C GLU A 122 4.11 8.44 14.01
N LEU A 123 5.43 8.55 14.01
CA LEU A 123 6.27 8.27 15.16
C LEU A 123 7.14 9.50 15.46
N LYS A 124 7.04 10.00 16.70
CA LYS A 124 7.96 11.00 17.24
C LYS A 124 9.08 10.32 18.02
N ASP A 125 10.32 10.66 17.68
CA ASP A 125 11.53 10.20 18.38
C ASP A 125 12.38 11.42 18.77
N GLY A 126 12.16 11.93 19.99
CA GLY A 126 12.72 13.20 20.43
C GLY A 126 12.15 14.38 19.62
N ASP A 127 13.03 15.12 18.95
CA ASP A 127 12.66 16.27 18.10
C ASP A 127 12.40 15.90 16.63
N GLU A 128 12.58 14.63 16.27
CA GLU A 128 12.37 14.11 14.92
C GLU A 128 10.96 13.52 14.81
N ARG A 129 10.34 13.68 13.64
CA ARG A 129 9.04 13.09 13.31
C ARG A 129 9.15 12.29 12.03
N TYR A 130 8.70 11.05 12.08
CA TYR A 130 8.62 10.14 10.95
C TYR A 130 7.16 9.85 10.70
N GLU A 131 6.71 9.93 9.46
CA GLU A 131 5.31 9.74 9.13
C GLU A 131 5.18 9.11 7.75
N TRP A 132 4.26 8.18 7.61
CA TRP A 132 3.76 7.79 6.30
C TRP A 132 2.28 7.43 6.37
N HIS A 133 1.56 7.68 5.29
CA HIS A 133 0.13 7.39 5.19
C HIS A 133 -0.26 7.11 3.73
N LEU A 134 -1.42 6.49 3.55
CA LEU A 134 -1.97 6.23 2.21
C LEU A 134 -2.95 7.34 1.81
N ASN A 135 -2.82 7.82 0.58
CA ASN A 135 -3.71 8.84 0.05
C ASN A 135 -5.04 8.24 -0.43
N LYS A 136 -5.05 6.97 -0.80
CA LYS A 136 -6.24 6.26 -1.29
C LYS A 136 -6.89 5.38 -0.23
N GLU A 137 -8.23 5.34 -0.26
CA GLU A 137 -9.01 4.47 0.62
C GLU A 137 -8.89 3.01 0.18
N ARG A 138 -8.39 2.16 1.09
CA ARG A 138 -8.26 0.72 0.86
C ARG A 138 -8.54 -0.05 2.16
N PRO A 139 -9.81 -0.30 2.49
CA PRO A 139 -10.21 -0.79 3.81
C PRO A 139 -9.81 -2.24 4.06
N ARG A 140 -9.72 -2.63 5.35
CA ARG A 140 -9.38 -3.99 5.77
C ARG A 140 -10.26 -5.04 5.11
N THR A 141 -11.56 -4.76 5.10
CA THR A 141 -12.60 -5.66 4.57
C THR A 141 -12.41 -5.93 3.08
N HIS A 142 -11.79 -5.01 2.36
CA HIS A 142 -11.44 -5.15 0.95
C HIS A 142 -10.17 -6.01 0.81
N VAL A 143 -9.06 -5.62 1.44
CA VAL A 143 -7.78 -6.34 1.31
C VAL A 143 -7.78 -7.76 1.90
N ALA A 144 -8.57 -8.01 2.95
CA ALA A 144 -8.67 -9.33 3.57
C ALA A 144 -9.41 -10.36 2.68
N LYS A 145 -10.25 -9.87 1.75
CA LYS A 145 -10.96 -10.70 0.76
C LYS A 145 -10.25 -10.74 -0.59
N MET A 146 -9.27 -9.85 -0.76
CA MET A 146 -8.56 -9.68 -2.00
C MET A 146 -7.74 -10.92 -2.28
N LYS A 147 -8.05 -11.55 -3.40
CA LYS A 147 -7.30 -12.65 -3.98
C LYS A 147 -6.98 -12.25 -5.40
N PRO A 148 -5.88 -12.76 -5.98
CA PRO A 148 -5.66 -12.60 -7.39
C PRO A 148 -6.85 -13.08 -8.20
N ASP A 149 -7.56 -12.14 -8.81
CA ASP A 149 -8.72 -12.42 -9.65
C ASP A 149 -8.87 -11.35 -10.74
N GLY A 150 -9.23 -11.79 -11.93
CA GLY A 150 -9.33 -10.92 -13.08
C GLY A 150 -10.33 -11.44 -14.08
N GLY A 151 -10.79 -10.54 -14.93
CA GLY A 151 -11.72 -10.89 -15.99
C GLY A 151 -11.47 -10.05 -17.21
N CYS A 152 -11.71 -10.66 -18.36
CA CYS A 152 -11.58 -10.00 -19.65
C CYS A 152 -12.87 -10.23 -20.42
N THR A 153 -13.43 -9.14 -20.95
CA THR A 153 -14.57 -9.13 -21.86
C THR A 153 -14.11 -8.66 -23.23
N LEU A 154 -14.57 -9.33 -24.28
CA LEU A 154 -14.30 -8.99 -25.67
C LEU A 154 -15.61 -8.61 -26.38
N ASP A 155 -15.70 -7.35 -26.78
CA ASP A 155 -16.78 -6.87 -27.64
C ASP A 155 -16.27 -6.71 -29.07
N TYR A 156 -16.77 -7.56 -29.97
CA TYR A 156 -16.39 -7.53 -31.38
C TYR A 156 -17.18 -6.47 -32.15
N ASN A 157 -16.49 -5.49 -32.74
CA ASN A 157 -17.12 -4.48 -33.58
C ASN A 157 -16.94 -4.79 -35.07
N PHE A 158 -17.93 -5.48 -35.67
CA PHE A 158 -17.97 -5.82 -37.10
C PHE A 158 -17.78 -4.61 -38.02
N SER A 159 -18.30 -3.44 -37.64
CA SER A 159 -18.26 -2.25 -38.51
C SER A 159 -16.87 -1.59 -38.58
N LYS A 160 -16.04 -1.79 -37.56
CA LYS A 160 -14.70 -1.17 -37.44
C LYS A 160 -13.55 -2.16 -37.59
N ALA A 161 -13.86 -3.45 -37.79
CA ALA A 161 -12.87 -4.53 -37.81
C ALA A 161 -11.92 -4.49 -36.59
N SER A 162 -12.48 -4.14 -35.43
CA SER A 162 -11.74 -3.94 -34.19
C SER A 162 -12.35 -4.73 -33.04
N ASP A 163 -11.48 -5.24 -32.18
CA ASP A 163 -11.82 -5.91 -30.93
C ASP A 163 -11.69 -4.89 -29.79
N GLU A 164 -12.78 -4.67 -29.04
CA GLU A 164 -12.77 -3.87 -27.82
C GLU A 164 -12.61 -4.77 -26.60
N TYR A 165 -11.60 -4.50 -25.80
CA TYR A 165 -11.28 -5.27 -24.60
C TYR A 165 -11.64 -4.45 -23.37
N THR A 166 -12.38 -5.07 -22.45
CA THR A 166 -12.52 -4.58 -21.07
C THR A 166 -11.91 -5.60 -20.14
N ILE A 167 -10.84 -5.20 -19.46
CA ILE A 167 -10.03 -6.08 -18.60
C ILE A 167 -10.04 -5.48 -17.21
N TRP A 168 -10.23 -6.31 -16.20
CA TRP A 168 -10.16 -5.89 -14.81
C TRP A 168 -9.35 -6.90 -14.01
N GLY A 169 -8.79 -6.42 -12.90
CA GLY A 169 -8.02 -7.24 -11.98
C GLY A 169 -8.16 -6.78 -10.54
N SER A 170 -7.73 -7.64 -9.62
CA SER A 170 -7.79 -7.46 -8.17
C SER A 170 -6.71 -8.26 -7.49
N GLY A 171 -6.01 -7.69 -6.51
CA GLY A 171 -5.04 -8.44 -5.68
C GLY A 171 -3.72 -8.78 -6.34
N PHE A 172 -3.57 -8.43 -7.62
CA PHE A 172 -2.33 -8.43 -8.38
C PHE A 172 -2.28 -7.15 -9.21
N LEU A 173 -1.06 -6.78 -9.61
CA LEU A 173 -0.82 -5.65 -10.50
C LEU A 173 -1.31 -4.31 -9.96
N VAL A 174 -0.74 -3.91 -8.83
CA VAL A 174 -1.28 -2.84 -7.99
C VAL A 174 -0.65 -1.46 -8.29
N HIS A 175 0.59 -1.40 -8.78
CA HIS A 175 1.25 -0.16 -9.18
C HIS A 175 1.95 -0.30 -10.54
N ASN A 176 1.61 0.59 -11.50
CA ASN A 176 2.15 0.71 -12.88
C ASN A 176 1.59 -0.22 -13.98
N ASP A 177 0.52 -0.97 -13.73
CA ASP A 177 0.19 -2.06 -14.66
C ASP A 177 -0.63 -1.70 -15.88
N GLY A 178 -1.36 -0.58 -15.86
CA GLY A 178 -1.88 0.00 -17.09
C GLY A 178 -0.75 0.25 -18.10
N TYR A 179 0.36 0.82 -17.63
CA TYR A 179 1.52 1.04 -18.48
C TYR A 179 2.17 -0.28 -18.93
N ASN A 180 2.29 -1.27 -18.04
CA ASN A 180 2.90 -2.58 -18.37
C ASN A 180 2.08 -3.35 -19.42
N ILE A 181 0.75 -3.40 -19.27
CA ILE A 181 -0.16 -4.04 -20.24
C ILE A 181 -0.01 -3.36 -21.59
N ARG A 182 -0.13 -2.02 -21.64
CA ARG A 182 -0.03 -1.26 -22.88
C ARG A 182 1.30 -1.49 -23.59
N THR A 183 2.40 -1.33 -22.85
CA THR A 183 3.76 -1.47 -23.39
C THR A 183 3.98 -2.87 -23.97
N ARG A 184 3.52 -3.93 -23.30
CA ARG A 184 3.66 -5.30 -23.80
C ARG A 184 2.79 -5.60 -25.01
N LEU A 185 1.59 -5.02 -25.10
CA LEU A 185 0.75 -5.10 -26.30
C LEU A 185 1.45 -4.40 -27.49
N GLU A 186 1.96 -3.19 -27.28
CA GLU A 186 2.66 -2.43 -28.31
C GLU A 186 3.99 -3.12 -28.74
N ASN A 187 4.72 -3.73 -27.81
CA ASN A 187 5.92 -4.54 -28.10
C ASN A 187 5.63 -5.79 -28.95
N ARG A 188 4.37 -6.23 -29.01
CA ARG A 188 3.91 -7.30 -29.90
C ARG A 188 3.35 -6.75 -31.22
N TRP A 189 3.66 -5.50 -31.54
CA TRP A 189 3.23 -4.78 -32.74
C TRP A 189 1.71 -4.62 -32.85
N LEU A 190 1.00 -4.66 -31.72
CA LEU A 190 -0.43 -4.39 -31.69
C LEU A 190 -0.63 -2.87 -31.63
N ILE A 191 -1.47 -2.34 -32.52
CA ILE A 191 -1.87 -0.94 -32.48
C ILE A 191 -2.99 -0.81 -31.44
N VAL A 192 -2.65 -0.24 -30.28
CA VAL A 192 -3.58 -0.02 -29.18
C VAL A 192 -4.19 1.38 -29.31
N SER A 193 -5.52 1.43 -29.29
CA SER A 193 -6.29 2.68 -29.38
C SER A 193 -7.33 2.76 -28.26
N ASP A 194 -7.88 3.95 -28.02
CA ASP A 194 -8.92 4.19 -27.01
C ASP A 194 -8.55 3.66 -25.61
N TRP A 195 -7.29 3.82 -25.23
CA TRP A 195 -6.76 3.36 -23.94
C TRP A 195 -7.33 4.18 -22.77
N ASP A 196 -8.07 3.52 -21.89
CA ASP A 196 -8.58 4.09 -20.64
C ASP A 196 -8.28 3.12 -19.49
N PHE A 197 -7.42 3.53 -18.56
CA PHE A 197 -7.06 2.77 -17.37
C PHE A 197 -7.51 3.52 -16.12
N LYS A 198 -8.17 2.83 -15.20
CA LYS A 198 -8.65 3.39 -13.93
C LYS A 198 -8.54 2.40 -12.79
N TYR A 199 -8.22 2.91 -11.61
CA TYR A 199 -8.38 2.19 -10.35
C TYR A 199 -9.79 2.40 -9.79
N THR A 200 -10.34 1.39 -9.16
CA THR A 200 -11.66 1.41 -8.50
C THR A 200 -11.48 1.41 -6.99
N GLU A 201 -12.01 2.42 -6.31
CA GLU A 201 -11.88 2.56 -4.86
C GLU A 201 -12.98 1.77 -4.11
N GLY A 202 -12.58 0.78 -3.30
CA GLY A 202 -13.28 0.34 -2.09
C GLY A 202 -14.66 -0.34 -2.19
N GLN A 203 -15.27 -0.51 -3.36
CA GLN A 203 -16.66 -1.04 -3.46
C GLN A 203 -16.86 -2.25 -4.37
N SER A 204 -15.90 -2.59 -5.23
CA SER A 204 -15.94 -3.80 -6.05
C SER A 204 -14.88 -4.81 -5.63
N ASP A 205 -15.08 -6.06 -6.03
CA ASP A 205 -14.03 -7.07 -6.11
C ASP A 205 -12.92 -6.65 -7.08
N ARG A 206 -13.20 -5.77 -8.05
CA ARG A 206 -12.23 -5.16 -8.96
C ARG A 206 -11.44 -4.05 -8.27
N GLU A 207 -10.12 -4.04 -8.50
CA GLU A 207 -9.20 -3.00 -8.04
C GLU A 207 -8.80 -2.04 -9.18
N TRP A 208 -8.73 -2.55 -10.40
CA TRP A 208 -8.49 -1.76 -11.59
C TRP A 208 -9.29 -2.28 -12.77
N THR A 209 -9.50 -1.41 -13.75
CA THR A 209 -10.10 -1.72 -15.04
C THR A 209 -9.35 -0.97 -16.12
N VAL A 210 -9.14 -1.64 -17.24
CA VAL A 210 -8.63 -1.06 -18.47
C VAL A 210 -9.53 -1.39 -19.64
N THR A 211 -9.78 -0.41 -20.47
CA THR A 211 -10.44 -0.57 -21.75
C THR A 211 -9.53 -0.11 -22.88
N PHE A 212 -9.54 -0.83 -23.99
CA PHE A 212 -8.80 -0.45 -25.19
C PHE A 212 -9.33 -1.19 -26.42
N ARG A 213 -8.94 -0.72 -27.61
CA ARG A 213 -9.22 -1.37 -28.89
C ARG A 213 -7.96 -1.78 -29.62
N ILE A 214 -8.01 -2.93 -30.28
CA ILE A 214 -7.00 -3.41 -31.23
C ILE A 214 -7.66 -3.95 -32.50
N ALA A 215 -6.86 -4.30 -33.51
CA ALA A 215 -7.35 -4.96 -34.72
C ALA A 215 -7.96 -6.34 -34.41
N ALA A 216 -9.03 -6.68 -35.13
CA ALA A 216 -9.74 -7.95 -34.99
C ALA A 216 -8.84 -9.19 -35.07
N GLY A 217 -9.11 -10.18 -34.22
CA GLY A 217 -8.48 -11.51 -34.30
C GLY A 217 -7.14 -11.64 -33.57
N GLN A 218 -6.77 -10.64 -32.76
CA GLN A 218 -5.50 -10.64 -32.00
C GLN A 218 -5.66 -11.06 -30.52
N TRP A 219 -6.74 -11.78 -30.21
CA TRP A 219 -7.07 -12.23 -28.86
C TRP A 219 -5.99 -13.11 -28.20
N ARG A 220 -5.22 -13.87 -28.98
CA ARG A 220 -4.15 -14.71 -28.44
C ARG A 220 -3.03 -13.86 -27.85
N GLN A 221 -2.63 -12.82 -28.57
CA GLN A 221 -1.58 -11.90 -28.12
C GLN A 221 -2.02 -11.15 -26.87
N VAL A 222 -3.28 -10.70 -26.80
CA VAL A 222 -3.85 -10.09 -25.59
C VAL A 222 -3.80 -11.06 -24.42
N THR A 223 -4.31 -12.29 -24.62
CA THR A 223 -4.34 -13.33 -23.58
C THR A 223 -2.94 -13.63 -23.04
N ASP A 224 -1.94 -13.74 -23.91
CA ASP A 224 -0.56 -14.00 -23.49
C ASP A 224 0.02 -12.83 -22.69
N VAL A 225 -0.21 -11.59 -23.12
CA VAL A 225 0.23 -10.40 -22.35
C VAL A 225 -0.40 -10.40 -20.97
N LEU A 226 -1.71 -10.69 -20.87
CA LEU A 226 -2.40 -10.75 -19.58
C LEU A 226 -1.84 -11.84 -18.66
N LYS A 227 -1.51 -13.02 -19.20
CA LYS A 227 -0.82 -14.07 -18.42
C LYS A 227 0.56 -13.62 -17.97
N GLU A 228 1.32 -12.97 -18.83
CA GLU A 228 2.66 -12.51 -18.47
C GLU A 228 2.65 -11.41 -17.41
N VAL A 229 1.77 -10.41 -17.53
CA VAL A 229 1.70 -9.35 -16.52
C VAL A 229 1.16 -9.90 -15.19
N SER A 230 0.28 -10.88 -15.23
CA SER A 230 -0.34 -11.43 -14.02
C SER A 230 0.45 -12.57 -13.37
N ASP A 231 1.66 -12.88 -13.85
CA ASP A 231 2.42 -14.08 -13.46
C ASP A 231 1.57 -15.38 -13.56
N GLY A 232 0.67 -15.42 -14.54
CA GLY A 232 -0.22 -16.56 -14.81
C GLY A 232 -1.52 -16.56 -14.00
N GLN A 233 -1.81 -15.52 -13.22
CA GLN A 233 -3.03 -15.42 -12.40
C GLN A 233 -4.29 -15.04 -13.19
N PHE A 234 -4.12 -14.47 -14.40
CA PHE A 234 -5.24 -14.07 -15.24
C PHE A 234 -5.92 -15.26 -15.94
N PRO A 235 -7.26 -15.30 -16.05
CA PRO A 235 -7.95 -16.39 -16.75
C PRO A 235 -7.52 -16.54 -18.22
N SER A 236 -7.55 -17.78 -18.70
CA SER A 236 -6.97 -18.15 -19.98
C SER A 236 -7.71 -17.65 -21.23
N LYS A 237 -8.90 -17.05 -21.11
CA LYS A 237 -9.70 -16.54 -22.23
C LYS A 237 -10.54 -15.33 -21.82
N CYS A 238 -10.60 -14.33 -22.70
CA CYS A 238 -11.62 -13.28 -22.67
C CYS A 238 -12.98 -13.87 -23.08
N VAL A 239 -14.04 -13.49 -22.37
CA VAL A 239 -15.42 -13.92 -22.60
C VAL A 239 -16.16 -12.94 -23.48
#